data_AF-A0AAE4FSG4-F1
#
_entry.id   AF-A0AAE4FSG4-F1
#
_cell.length_a   1.000
_cell.length_b   1.000
_cell.length_c   1.000
_cell.angle_alpha   90.00
_cell.angle_beta   90.00
_cell.angle_gamma   90.00
#
_symmetry.space_group_name_H-M   'P 1'
#
loop_
_entity.id
_entity.type
_entity.pdbx_description
1 polymer ?
#
loop_
_entity_poly.entity_id
_entity_poly.type
_entity_poly.pdbx_seq_one_letter_code
_entity_poly.pdbx_strand_id
1 'polypeptide(L)'
;MASVLQAPQRQKLDPSSDDRLFYDVPRFVTHVDAGFIAQLTNLYRQRLRPEMRILDLMSSWVSHLPPEMRFMEVVGHGLNGAELAKNPRLDQHFVQNLNQELALPLPDASFDAVLNTVSVQYLQYPEAIFAEIYRVLRPGGIIIVSFSNRMFYQKAIQAWRDGDDQDHVELVKSYVQAIPGFIPPEVIANGGLGKFLPWLSLGDPFYAVISQRAI
;
A
#
# COMPACT_ATOMS: atom_id res chain seq x y z
N MET A 1 -1.57 -19.20 -9.74
CA MET A 1 -0.64 -18.08 -9.48
C MET A 1 0.64 -18.64 -8.91
N ALA A 2 1.78 -18.06 -9.27
CA ALA A 2 3.06 -18.45 -8.67
C ALA A 2 3.10 -17.99 -7.21
N SER A 3 3.50 -18.87 -6.29
CA SER A 3 3.66 -18.50 -4.88
C SER A 3 4.89 -17.61 -4.73
N VAL A 4 4.70 -16.37 -4.26
CA VAL A 4 5.83 -15.45 -4.00
C VAL A 4 6.48 -15.73 -2.66
N LEU A 5 5.69 -16.01 -1.63
CA LEU A 5 6.17 -16.28 -0.28
C LEU A 5 6.09 -17.76 0.06
N GLN A 6 7.13 -18.28 0.70
CA GLN A 6 7.10 -19.58 1.37
C GLN A 6 6.32 -19.49 2.69
N ALA A 7 5.87 -20.63 3.23
CA ALA A 7 5.04 -20.64 4.45
C ALA A 7 5.68 -19.90 5.65
N PRO A 8 6.98 -20.05 5.97
CA PRO A 8 7.60 -19.30 7.07
C PRO A 8 7.63 -17.79 6.82
N GLN A 9 7.89 -17.38 5.57
CA GLN A 9 8.01 -15.97 5.17
C GLN A 9 6.73 -15.15 5.43
N ARG A 10 5.57 -15.81 5.52
CA ARG A 10 4.26 -15.20 5.78
C ARG A 10 3.98 -14.97 7.26
N GLN A 11 4.81 -15.49 8.15
CA GLN A 11 4.53 -15.48 9.58
C GLN A 11 4.80 -14.11 10.21
N LYS A 12 3.91 -13.72 11.12
CA LYS A 12 4.08 -12.58 12.04
C LYS A 12 4.63 -13.11 13.36
N LEU A 13 5.21 -12.23 14.18
CA LEU A 13 5.62 -12.59 15.54
C LEU A 13 4.45 -12.56 16.52
N ASP A 14 3.48 -11.69 16.27
CA ASP A 14 2.22 -11.69 17.00
C ASP A 14 1.49 -13.02 16.76
N PRO A 15 1.25 -13.83 17.82
CA PRO A 15 0.58 -15.12 17.70
C PRO A 15 -0.94 -14.97 17.49
N SER A 16 -1.50 -13.76 17.64
CA SER A 16 -2.89 -13.50 17.30
C SER A 16 -3.12 -13.71 15.82
N SER A 17 -3.98 -14.67 15.47
CA SER A 17 -4.43 -14.89 14.11
C SER A 17 -5.38 -13.80 13.61
N ASP A 18 -5.86 -12.91 14.49
CA ASP A 18 -6.72 -11.80 14.12
C ASP A 18 -6.02 -10.44 14.31
N ASP A 19 -5.71 -9.80 13.19
CA ASP A 19 -5.14 -8.45 13.17
C ASP A 19 -6.12 -7.41 13.73
N ARG A 20 -7.43 -7.66 13.66
CA ARG A 20 -8.46 -6.71 14.13
C ARG A 20 -8.24 -6.32 15.59
N LEU A 21 -7.81 -7.26 16.44
CA LEU A 21 -7.52 -7.00 17.85
C LEU A 21 -6.41 -5.95 18.05
N PHE A 22 -5.37 -5.96 17.21
CA PHE A 22 -4.28 -4.99 17.29
C PHE A 22 -4.68 -3.61 16.77
N TYR A 23 -5.59 -3.58 15.80
CA TYR A 23 -6.06 -2.37 15.13
C TYR A 23 -7.38 -1.82 15.69
N ASP A 24 -7.97 -2.43 16.71
CA ASP A 24 -9.26 -2.00 17.30
C ASP A 24 -9.18 -0.61 17.94
N VAL A 25 -8.05 -0.31 18.60
CA VAL A 25 -7.79 1.02 19.15
C VAL A 25 -7.32 1.96 18.02
N PRO A 26 -8.07 3.03 17.69
CA PRO A 26 -7.72 3.93 16.61
C PRO A 26 -6.48 4.76 16.95
N ARG A 27 -5.68 5.05 15.94
CA ARG A 27 -4.44 5.83 16.00
C ARG A 27 -4.55 7.01 15.05
N PHE A 28 -4.94 8.17 15.58
CA PHE A 28 -5.01 9.43 14.83
C PHE A 28 -3.65 10.11 14.71
N VAL A 29 -2.67 9.39 14.16
CA VAL A 29 -1.30 9.86 13.90
C VAL A 29 -0.89 9.50 12.48
N THR A 30 0.13 10.18 11.96
CA THR A 30 0.81 9.74 10.73
C THR A 30 1.99 8.85 11.11
N HIS A 31 2.13 7.70 10.46
CA HIS A 31 3.18 6.73 10.78
C HIS A 31 4.55 7.07 10.18
N VAL A 32 4.59 8.03 9.27
CA VAL A 32 5.77 8.53 8.55
C VAL A 32 5.90 10.04 8.74
N ASP A 33 7.11 10.55 8.53
CA ASP A 33 7.40 11.97 8.67
C ASP A 33 6.85 12.86 7.53
N ALA A 34 6.97 14.17 7.71
CA ALA A 34 6.48 15.16 6.74
C ALA A 34 7.22 15.11 5.39
N GLY A 35 8.48 14.70 5.37
CA GLY A 35 9.29 14.58 4.15
C GLY A 35 8.81 13.43 3.27
N PHE A 36 8.50 12.29 3.88
CA PHE A 36 7.85 11.17 3.22
C PHE A 36 6.48 11.59 2.66
N ILE A 37 5.64 12.23 3.48
CA ILE A 37 4.29 12.65 3.08
C ILE A 37 4.34 13.63 1.90
N ALA A 38 5.28 14.57 1.90
CA ALA A 38 5.46 15.52 0.81
C ALA A 38 5.85 14.82 -0.50
N GLN A 39 6.76 13.85 -0.44
CA GLN A 39 7.14 13.04 -1.60
C GLN A 39 5.97 12.19 -2.12
N LEU A 40 5.22 11.55 -1.23
CA LEU A 40 4.04 10.77 -1.59
C LEU A 40 2.97 11.65 -2.28
N THR A 41 2.67 12.80 -1.69
CA THR A 41 1.68 13.74 -2.25
C THR A 41 2.12 14.23 -3.63
N ASN A 42 3.43 14.52 -3.81
CA ASN A 42 3.98 14.90 -5.11
C ASN A 42 3.90 13.77 -6.12
N LEU A 43 4.17 12.52 -5.71
CA LEU A 43 4.03 11.36 -6.57
C LEU A 43 2.58 11.21 -7.05
N TYR A 44 1.61 11.30 -6.14
CA TYR A 44 0.20 11.26 -6.49
C TYR A 44 -0.20 12.39 -7.44
N ARG A 45 0.31 13.59 -7.24
CA ARG A 45 0.09 14.72 -8.17
C ARG A 45 0.60 14.43 -9.58
N GLN A 46 1.72 13.71 -9.71
CA GLN A 46 2.30 13.36 -11.01
C GLN A 46 1.59 12.20 -11.71
N ARG A 47 1.01 11.27 -10.94
CA ARG A 47 0.51 9.99 -11.49
C ARG A 47 -1.00 9.89 -11.55
N LEU A 48 -1.71 10.58 -10.67
CA LEU A 48 -3.17 10.58 -10.63
C LEU A 48 -3.72 11.74 -11.45
N ARG A 49 -4.98 11.60 -11.85
CA ARG A 49 -5.72 12.63 -12.58
C ARG A 49 -7.03 12.93 -11.84
N PRO A 50 -7.55 14.17 -11.93
CA PRO A 50 -8.90 14.45 -11.50
C PRO A 50 -9.92 13.46 -12.09
N GLU A 51 -11.05 13.31 -11.42
CA GLU A 51 -12.17 12.44 -11.85
C GLU A 51 -11.86 10.94 -11.94
N MET A 52 -10.68 10.49 -11.51
CA MET A 52 -10.40 9.06 -11.29
C MET A 52 -11.26 8.49 -10.16
N ARG A 53 -11.60 7.21 -10.26
CA ARG A 53 -12.07 6.39 -9.13
C ARG A 53 -10.88 5.69 -8.48
N ILE A 54 -10.69 5.91 -7.19
CA ILE A 54 -9.53 5.46 -6.41
C ILE A 54 -9.97 4.46 -5.35
N LEU A 55 -9.22 3.36 -5.22
CA LEU A 55 -9.26 2.50 -4.03
C LEU A 55 -8.01 2.77 -3.19
N ASP A 56 -8.19 3.28 -1.97
CA ASP A 56 -7.14 3.46 -0.98
C ASP A 56 -7.10 2.25 -0.04
N LEU A 57 -6.20 1.31 -0.33
CA LEU A 57 -6.14 0.00 0.30
C LEU A 57 -5.27 0.03 1.56
N MET A 58 -5.83 -0.50 2.66
CA MET A 58 -5.19 -0.50 3.98
C MET A 58 -4.93 0.94 4.47
N SER A 59 -5.92 1.79 4.20
CA SER A 59 -6.01 3.20 4.59
C SER A 59 -6.31 3.35 6.08
N SER A 60 -6.26 4.60 6.52
CA SER A 60 -6.54 5.06 7.88
C SER A 60 -7.29 6.41 7.78
N TRP A 61 -7.08 7.31 8.73
CA TRP A 61 -7.74 8.62 8.81
C TRP A 61 -7.16 9.69 7.85
N VAL A 62 -6.11 9.37 7.09
CA VAL A 62 -5.50 10.25 6.06
C VAL A 62 -5.02 9.44 4.86
N SER A 63 -5.37 9.87 3.65
CA SER A 63 -4.93 9.22 2.38
C SER A 63 -3.74 9.90 1.70
N HIS A 64 -3.26 11.02 2.21
CA HIS A 64 -2.14 11.82 1.63
C HIS A 64 -2.35 12.26 0.17
N LEU A 65 -3.61 12.30 -0.28
CA LEU A 65 -3.98 12.77 -1.62
C LEU A 65 -3.71 14.27 -1.77
N PRO A 66 -3.33 14.75 -2.99
CA PRO A 66 -3.15 16.18 -3.24
C PRO A 66 -4.43 16.96 -2.91
N PRO A 67 -4.39 17.98 -2.04
CA PRO A 67 -5.59 18.67 -1.56
C PRO A 67 -6.34 19.39 -2.67
N GLU A 68 -5.64 19.83 -3.72
CA GLU A 68 -6.20 20.52 -4.88
C GLU A 68 -6.90 19.59 -5.88
N MET A 69 -6.72 18.27 -5.78
CA MET A 69 -7.29 17.31 -6.73
C MET A 69 -8.64 16.79 -6.25
N ARG A 70 -9.65 16.85 -7.13
CA ARG A 70 -10.97 16.26 -6.93
C ARG A 70 -11.10 14.98 -7.75
N PHE A 71 -11.44 13.90 -7.07
CA PHE A 71 -11.66 12.59 -7.66
C PHE A 71 -13.15 12.34 -7.84
N MET A 72 -13.51 11.39 -8.72
CA MET A 72 -14.90 11.00 -8.89
C MET A 72 -15.41 10.23 -7.67
N GLU A 73 -14.56 9.38 -7.12
CA GLU A 73 -14.82 8.61 -5.92
C GLU A 73 -13.51 8.12 -5.32
N VAL A 74 -13.39 8.17 -3.99
CA VAL A 74 -12.32 7.54 -3.23
C VAL A 74 -12.93 6.55 -2.25
N VAL A 75 -12.69 5.27 -2.48
CA VAL A 75 -13.13 4.18 -1.60
C VAL A 75 -11.96 3.76 -0.73
N GLY A 76 -12.13 3.80 0.59
CA GLY A 76 -11.11 3.35 1.54
C GLY A 76 -11.36 1.93 2.02
N HIS A 77 -10.30 1.17 2.20
CA HIS A 77 -10.32 -0.13 2.86
C HIS A 77 -9.35 -0.11 4.04
N GLY A 78 -9.72 -0.67 5.18
CA GLY A 78 -8.82 -0.76 6.34
C GLY A 78 -9.32 -1.70 7.42
N LEU A 79 -8.63 -1.71 8.57
CA LEU A 79 -8.96 -2.57 9.71
C LEU A 79 -9.64 -1.82 10.86
N ASN A 80 -9.66 -0.49 10.84
CA ASN A 80 -10.30 0.33 11.86
C ASN A 80 -11.37 1.24 11.25
N GLY A 81 -12.65 0.96 11.53
CA GLY A 81 -13.77 1.77 11.02
C GLY A 81 -13.79 3.21 11.54
N ALA A 82 -13.29 3.47 12.76
CA ALA A 82 -13.25 4.82 13.32
C ALA A 82 -12.16 5.69 12.67
N GLU A 83 -11.04 5.10 12.25
CA GLU A 83 -10.03 5.78 11.44
C GLU A 83 -10.58 6.13 10.06
N LEU A 84 -11.14 5.13 9.37
CA LEU A 84 -11.72 5.32 8.03
C LEU A 84 -12.85 6.37 8.03
N ALA A 85 -13.74 6.33 9.01
CA ALA A 85 -14.82 7.31 9.15
C ALA A 85 -14.34 8.74 9.44
N LYS A 86 -13.12 8.93 9.96
CA LYS A 86 -12.51 10.25 10.14
C LYS A 86 -11.71 10.74 8.94
N ASN A 87 -11.51 9.91 7.91
CA ASN A 87 -10.75 10.31 6.74
C ASN A 87 -11.61 11.23 5.84
N PRO A 88 -11.27 12.54 5.74
CA PRO A 88 -12.09 13.48 5.00
C PRO A 88 -11.98 13.31 3.47
N ARG A 89 -11.10 12.41 3.01
CA ARG A 89 -10.88 12.14 1.60
C ARG A 89 -11.70 10.97 1.06
N LEU A 90 -12.29 10.15 1.94
CA LEU A 90 -13.04 8.96 1.53
C LEU A 90 -14.51 9.31 1.33
N ASP A 91 -15.07 8.90 0.19
CA ASP A 91 -16.51 8.96 -0.08
C ASP A 91 -17.24 7.75 0.52
N GLN A 92 -16.56 6.60 0.52
CA GLN A 92 -17.06 5.34 1.08
C GLN A 92 -15.90 4.56 1.70
N HIS A 93 -16.21 3.65 2.63
CA HIS A 93 -15.22 2.73 3.16
C HIS A 93 -15.81 1.40 3.58
N PHE A 94 -14.97 0.38 3.66
CA PHE A 94 -15.31 -0.92 4.22
C PHE A 94 -14.16 -1.47 5.08
N VAL A 95 -14.52 -2.28 6.08
CA VAL A 95 -13.58 -2.92 6.99
C VAL A 95 -13.47 -4.38 6.61
N GLN A 96 -12.25 -4.85 6.33
CA GLN A 96 -11.98 -6.24 6.00
C GLN A 96 -10.55 -6.61 6.41
N ASN A 97 -10.37 -7.86 6.82
CA ASN A 97 -9.04 -8.39 7.11
C ASN A 97 -8.52 -9.18 5.90
N LEU A 98 -7.64 -8.56 5.10
CA LEU A 98 -7.05 -9.16 3.90
C LEU A 98 -6.11 -10.34 4.18
N ASN A 99 -5.84 -10.67 5.44
CA ASN A 99 -5.11 -11.88 5.82
C ASN A 99 -6.05 -13.06 6.16
N GLN A 100 -7.37 -12.84 6.16
CA GLN A 100 -8.39 -13.85 6.43
C GLN A 100 -9.40 -13.95 5.27
N GLU A 101 -9.87 -12.80 4.80
CA GLU A 101 -10.83 -12.66 3.70
C GLU A 101 -10.09 -12.05 2.52
N LEU A 102 -9.69 -12.89 1.56
CA LEU A 102 -8.77 -12.48 0.48
C LEU A 102 -9.47 -11.76 -0.68
N ALA A 103 -10.78 -12.00 -0.88
CA ALA A 103 -11.54 -11.43 -1.98
C ALA A 103 -12.11 -10.06 -1.61
N LEU A 104 -11.87 -9.05 -2.44
CA LEU A 104 -12.41 -7.71 -2.25
C LEU A 104 -13.90 -7.70 -2.66
N PRO A 105 -14.81 -7.14 -1.84
CA PRO A 105 -16.24 -7.02 -2.15
C PRO A 105 -16.51 -5.88 -3.13
N LEU A 106 -15.71 -5.81 -4.20
CA LEU A 106 -15.70 -4.76 -5.21
C LEU A 106 -15.85 -5.36 -6.60
N PRO A 107 -16.55 -4.70 -7.54
CA PRO A 107 -16.70 -5.19 -8.91
C PRO A 107 -15.37 -5.23 -9.68
N ASP A 108 -15.33 -6.04 -10.73
CA ASP A 108 -14.23 -6.04 -11.69
C ASP A 108 -14.12 -4.69 -12.40
N ALA A 109 -12.90 -4.27 -12.73
CA ALA A 109 -12.62 -3.09 -13.56
C ALA A 109 -13.38 -1.82 -13.12
N SER A 110 -13.52 -1.59 -11.82
CA SER A 110 -14.25 -0.44 -11.27
C SER A 110 -13.38 0.75 -10.91
N PHE A 111 -12.05 0.57 -10.77
CA PHE A 111 -11.13 1.62 -10.33
C PHE A 111 -10.10 2.00 -11.39
N ASP A 112 -9.77 3.29 -11.44
CA ASP A 112 -8.70 3.82 -12.28
C ASP A 112 -7.34 3.77 -11.56
N ALA A 113 -7.34 3.82 -10.22
CA ALA A 113 -6.14 3.67 -9.40
C ALA A 113 -6.37 2.87 -8.12
N VAL A 114 -5.36 2.10 -7.70
CA VAL A 114 -5.28 1.49 -6.38
C VAL A 114 -4.02 2.00 -5.67
N LEU A 115 -4.18 2.50 -4.45
CA LEU A 115 -3.12 3.02 -3.61
C LEU A 115 -2.90 2.07 -2.43
N ASN A 116 -1.64 1.87 -2.04
CA ASN A 116 -1.28 1.21 -0.80
C ASN A 116 -0.10 1.96 -0.17
N THR A 117 -0.32 2.55 1.01
CA THR A 117 0.66 3.43 1.65
C THR A 117 1.03 2.91 3.02
N VAL A 118 2.32 2.58 3.20
CA VAL A 118 2.95 2.16 4.47
C VAL A 118 2.22 0.97 5.10
N SER A 119 1.74 0.03 4.29
CA SER A 119 0.93 -1.09 4.77
C SER A 119 1.18 -2.45 4.10
N VAL A 120 1.79 -2.49 2.91
CA VAL A 120 2.10 -3.74 2.20
C VAL A 120 2.89 -4.77 3.04
N GLN A 121 3.71 -4.31 3.98
CA GLN A 121 4.56 -5.12 4.85
C GLN A 121 3.79 -6.08 5.78
N TYR A 122 2.47 -5.94 5.86
CA TYR A 122 1.60 -6.75 6.73
C TYR A 122 0.80 -7.83 5.97
N LEU A 123 0.91 -7.91 4.64
CA LEU A 123 0.17 -8.88 3.82
C LEU A 123 0.81 -10.27 3.86
N GLN A 124 0.07 -11.27 4.34
CA GLN A 124 0.50 -12.66 4.39
C GLN A 124 0.26 -13.39 3.07
N TYR A 125 -0.69 -12.93 2.25
CA TYR A 125 -1.06 -13.51 0.96
C TYR A 125 -1.02 -12.49 -0.18
N PRO A 126 0.14 -11.84 -0.41
CA PRO A 126 0.25 -10.74 -1.36
C PRO A 126 -0.14 -11.16 -2.78
N GLU A 127 0.14 -12.39 -3.21
CA GLU A 127 -0.26 -12.87 -4.54
C GLU A 127 -1.79 -12.90 -4.72
N ALA A 128 -2.57 -13.20 -3.67
CA ALA A 128 -4.02 -13.18 -3.73
C ALA A 128 -4.55 -11.74 -3.73
N ILE A 129 -3.94 -10.86 -2.92
CA ILE A 129 -4.36 -9.46 -2.85
C ILE A 129 -4.00 -8.70 -4.13
N PHE A 130 -2.82 -8.93 -4.71
CA PHE A 130 -2.43 -8.31 -5.97
C PHE A 130 -3.25 -8.84 -7.16
N ALA A 131 -3.74 -10.09 -7.08
CA ALA A 131 -4.73 -10.59 -8.04
C ALA A 131 -6.05 -9.82 -7.96
N GLU A 132 -6.54 -9.55 -6.75
CA GLU A 132 -7.74 -8.75 -6.56
C GLU A 132 -7.53 -7.29 -6.98
N ILE A 133 -6.35 -6.72 -6.70
CA ILE A 133 -5.99 -5.38 -7.20
C ILE A 133 -6.03 -5.35 -8.73
N TYR A 134 -5.46 -6.36 -9.39
CA TYR A 134 -5.55 -6.49 -10.85
C TYR A 134 -7.00 -6.59 -11.34
N ARG A 135 -7.82 -7.42 -10.68
CA ARG A 135 -9.23 -7.64 -11.01
C ARG A 135 -10.04 -6.35 -10.97
N VAL A 136 -9.91 -5.57 -9.89
CA VAL A 136 -10.69 -4.34 -9.67
C VAL A 136 -10.17 -3.14 -10.48
N LEU A 137 -8.91 -3.15 -10.91
CA LEU A 137 -8.36 -2.13 -11.80
C LEU A 137 -8.96 -2.24 -13.20
N ARG A 138 -9.31 -1.10 -13.80
CA ARG A 138 -9.62 -1.02 -15.25
C ARG A 138 -8.40 -1.35 -16.09
N PRO A 139 -8.55 -1.80 -17.35
CA PRO A 139 -7.45 -1.80 -18.31
C PRO A 139 -6.78 -0.42 -18.38
N GLY A 140 -5.46 -0.35 -18.27
CA GLY A 140 -4.68 0.88 -18.14
C GLY A 140 -4.68 1.53 -16.75
N GLY A 141 -5.40 0.98 -15.77
CA GLY A 141 -5.44 1.48 -14.40
C GLY A 141 -4.12 1.26 -13.66
N ILE A 142 -3.81 2.13 -12.70
CA ILE A 142 -2.51 2.22 -12.02
C ILE A 142 -2.55 1.66 -10.60
N ILE A 143 -1.52 0.91 -10.20
CA ILE A 143 -1.23 0.57 -8.80
C ILE A 143 -0.03 1.37 -8.33
N ILE A 144 -0.13 1.98 -7.14
CA ILE A 144 0.97 2.66 -6.47
C ILE A 144 1.11 2.10 -5.06
N VAL A 145 2.19 1.36 -4.83
CA VAL A 145 2.56 0.84 -3.51
C VAL A 145 3.72 1.68 -2.99
N SER A 146 3.50 2.43 -1.90
CA SER A 146 4.52 3.28 -1.29
C SER A 146 4.81 2.85 0.14
N PHE A 147 6.07 2.87 0.53
CA PHE A 147 6.50 2.39 1.84
C PHE A 147 7.81 3.03 2.28
N SER A 148 8.03 2.97 3.59
CA SER A 148 9.29 3.30 4.26
C SER A 148 9.80 2.06 4.99
N ASN A 149 10.89 2.19 5.75
CA ASN A 149 11.41 1.13 6.62
C ASN A 149 10.68 1.05 7.98
N ARG A 150 9.75 1.97 8.26
CA ARG A 150 8.91 1.94 9.46
C ARG A 150 7.89 0.82 9.42
N MET A 151 7.78 0.12 10.54
CA MET A 151 6.83 -0.98 10.71
C MET A 151 6.48 -1.22 12.17
N PHE A 152 5.30 -1.81 12.40
CA PHE A 152 5.04 -2.53 13.65
C PHE A 152 5.73 -3.90 13.56
N TYR A 153 6.90 -4.03 14.18
CA TYR A 153 7.75 -5.22 14.06
C TYR A 153 7.01 -6.53 14.37
N GLN A 154 6.11 -6.53 15.36
CA GLN A 154 5.31 -7.71 15.72
C GLN A 154 4.30 -8.13 14.63
N LYS A 155 3.86 -7.18 13.78
CA LYS A 155 2.82 -7.38 12.77
C LYS A 155 3.36 -7.54 11.36
N ALA A 156 4.56 -7.05 11.07
CA ALA A 156 5.20 -7.24 9.77
C ALA A 156 5.44 -8.73 9.52
N ILE A 157 5.33 -9.21 8.28
CA ILE A 157 5.63 -10.61 7.92
C ILE A 157 7.13 -10.87 7.97
N GLN A 158 7.53 -12.14 8.11
CA GLN A 158 8.94 -12.51 8.24
C GLN A 158 9.77 -12.05 7.04
N ALA A 159 9.27 -12.20 5.81
CA ALA A 159 9.97 -11.73 4.61
C ALA A 159 10.30 -10.23 4.63
N TRP A 160 9.49 -9.42 5.32
CA TRP A 160 9.77 -7.99 5.48
C TRP A 160 10.77 -7.73 6.60
N ARG A 161 10.61 -8.39 7.75
CA ARG A 161 11.48 -8.17 8.92
C ARG A 161 12.93 -8.58 8.67
N ASP A 162 13.13 -9.62 7.88
CA ASP A 162 14.45 -10.21 7.62
C ASP A 162 15.20 -9.47 6.48
N GLY A 163 14.51 -8.61 5.72
CA GLY A 163 15.07 -7.89 4.56
C GLY A 163 15.45 -6.44 4.87
N ASP A 164 16.38 -5.90 4.08
CA ASP A 164 16.71 -4.48 4.05
C ASP A 164 15.84 -3.67 3.05
N ASP A 165 16.12 -2.38 2.89
CA ASP A 165 15.36 -1.50 1.99
C ASP A 165 15.35 -1.98 0.53
N GLN A 166 16.46 -2.57 0.04
CA GLN A 166 16.53 -3.12 -1.31
C GLN A 166 15.72 -4.40 -1.42
N ASP A 167 15.81 -5.26 -0.39
CA ASP A 167 14.99 -6.47 -0.31
C ASP A 167 13.50 -6.13 -0.32
N HIS A 168 13.07 -5.08 0.38
CA HIS A 168 11.68 -4.61 0.38
C HIS A 168 11.21 -4.18 -1.01
N VAL A 169 12.05 -3.46 -1.76
CA VAL A 169 11.75 -3.06 -3.15
C VAL A 169 11.61 -4.28 -4.05
N GLU A 170 12.55 -5.22 -4.00
CA GLU A 170 12.50 -6.44 -4.81
C GLU A 170 11.31 -7.32 -4.42
N LEU A 171 10.99 -7.40 -3.13
CA LEU A 171 9.83 -8.12 -2.63
C LEU A 171 8.52 -7.54 -3.20
N VAL A 172 8.32 -6.23 -3.15
CA VAL A 172 7.10 -5.60 -3.70
C VAL A 172 7.04 -5.72 -5.22
N LYS A 173 8.18 -5.59 -5.93
CA LYS A 173 8.23 -5.87 -7.39
C LYS A 173 7.77 -7.28 -7.70
N SER A 174 8.21 -8.26 -6.91
CA SER A 174 7.84 -9.66 -7.10
C SER A 174 6.33 -9.90 -6.94
N TYR A 175 5.64 -9.15 -6.06
CA TYR A 175 4.18 -9.20 -5.92
C TYR A 175 3.47 -8.76 -7.20
N VAL A 176 3.91 -7.65 -7.81
CA VAL A 176 3.38 -7.17 -9.10
C VAL A 176 3.66 -8.19 -10.21
N GLN A 177 4.91 -8.66 -10.32
CA GLN A 177 5.35 -9.57 -11.37
C GLN A 177 4.71 -10.96 -11.30
N ALA A 178 4.23 -11.37 -10.12
CA ALA A 178 3.53 -12.64 -9.94
C ALA A 178 2.15 -12.67 -10.62
N ILE A 179 1.59 -11.52 -11.00
CA ILE A 179 0.27 -11.41 -11.61
C ILE A 179 0.41 -11.15 -13.11
N PRO A 180 0.04 -12.11 -13.97
CA PRO A 180 0.03 -11.89 -15.42
C PRO A 180 -0.87 -10.71 -15.80
N GLY A 181 -0.37 -9.83 -16.66
CA GLY A 181 -1.11 -8.69 -17.18
C GLY A 181 -0.76 -7.35 -16.53
N PHE A 182 -0.01 -7.31 -15.43
CA PHE A 182 0.68 -6.08 -15.04
C PHE A 182 1.87 -5.83 -15.97
N ILE A 183 2.13 -4.57 -16.31
CA ILE A 183 3.37 -4.18 -16.99
C ILE A 183 4.55 -4.24 -16.00
N PRO A 184 5.80 -4.35 -16.48
CA PRO A 184 6.97 -4.33 -15.61
C PRO A 184 6.95 -3.10 -14.66
N PRO A 185 7.16 -3.31 -13.34
CA PRO A 185 7.03 -2.23 -12.38
C PRO A 185 8.17 -1.20 -12.51
N GLU A 186 7.82 0.08 -12.38
CA GLU A 186 8.73 1.18 -12.17
C GLU A 186 9.01 1.34 -10.67
N VAL A 187 10.24 1.74 -10.31
CA VAL A 187 10.65 2.00 -8.94
C VAL A 187 11.08 3.45 -8.76
N ILE A 188 10.56 4.09 -7.73
CA ILE A 188 11.08 5.35 -7.19
C ILE A 188 11.75 5.04 -5.85
N ALA A 189 13.04 5.35 -5.74
CA ALA A 189 13.83 5.12 -4.54
C ALA A 189 14.63 6.39 -4.20
N ASN A 190 14.00 7.26 -3.42
CA ASN A 190 14.57 8.51 -2.96
C ASN A 190 15.01 8.35 -1.51
N GLY A 191 16.23 7.84 -1.33
CA GLY A 191 16.91 7.86 -0.03
C GLY A 191 17.49 9.23 0.26
N GLY A 192 16.69 10.31 0.25
CA GLY A 192 17.13 11.69 0.51
C GLY A 192 18.48 12.07 -0.13
N LEU A 193 19.22 13.01 0.45
CA LEU A 193 20.66 13.19 0.18
C LEU A 193 21.52 12.00 0.66
N GLY A 194 20.89 10.98 1.27
CA GLY A 194 21.50 9.81 1.91
C GLY A 194 22.18 8.83 0.96
N LYS A 195 21.84 8.81 -0.34
CA LYS A 195 22.55 7.96 -1.32
C LYS A 195 24.02 8.34 -1.50
N PHE A 196 24.37 9.61 -1.29
CA PHE A 196 25.73 10.12 -1.44
C PHE A 196 26.36 10.53 -0.10
N LEU A 197 25.54 10.90 0.89
CA LEU A 197 25.96 11.24 2.25
C LEU A 197 25.00 10.61 3.28
N PRO A 198 25.17 9.32 3.64
CA PRO A 198 24.23 8.59 4.52
C PRO A 198 23.99 9.26 5.88
N TRP A 199 25.01 9.94 6.42
CA TRP A 199 24.96 10.66 7.69
C TRP A 199 24.13 11.95 7.66
N LEU A 200 23.70 12.40 6.47
CA LEU A 200 22.84 13.57 6.25
C LEU A 200 21.37 13.20 5.98
N SER A 201 21.03 11.91 5.90
CA SER A 201 19.64 11.47 5.71
C SER A 201 18.83 11.65 7.00
N LEU A 202 18.36 12.86 7.23
CA LEU A 202 17.43 13.20 8.30
C LEU A 202 16.00 12.94 7.81
N GLY A 203 15.50 11.71 7.95
CA GLY A 203 14.10 11.39 7.66
C GLY A 203 13.85 9.95 7.25
N ASP A 204 12.57 9.59 7.20
CA ASP A 204 12.07 8.30 6.74
C ASP A 204 12.36 8.14 5.23
N PRO A 205 12.99 7.03 4.79
CA PRO A 205 13.26 6.82 3.37
C PRO A 205 11.94 6.62 2.60
N PHE A 206 11.94 7.05 1.34
CA PHE A 206 10.77 6.97 0.46
C PHE A 206 11.01 6.00 -0.70
N TYR A 207 10.17 4.97 -0.75
CA TYR A 207 10.11 4.01 -1.85
C TYR A 207 8.69 3.94 -2.41
N ALA A 208 8.60 3.80 -3.73
CA ALA A 208 7.36 3.45 -4.41
C ALA A 208 7.60 2.46 -5.54
N VAL A 209 6.74 1.45 -5.61
CA VAL A 209 6.65 0.50 -6.73
C VAL A 209 5.34 0.77 -7.45
N ILE A 210 5.44 1.03 -8.76
CA ILE A 210 4.33 1.50 -9.59
C ILE A 210 4.18 0.56 -10.77
N SER A 211 2.95 0.16 -11.08
CA SER A 211 2.66 -0.59 -12.30
C SER A 211 1.26 -0.24 -12.81
N GLN A 212 0.91 -0.77 -13.98
CA GLN A 212 -0.38 -0.60 -14.61
C GLN A 212 -0.90 -1.94 -15.12
N ARG A 213 -2.21 -2.12 -15.03
CA ARG A 213 -2.89 -3.20 -15.74
C ARG A 213 -2.75 -2.94 -17.25
N ALA A 214 -2.24 -3.91 -18.00
CA ALA A 214 -2.16 -3.82 -19.46
C ALA A 214 -3.54 -3.58 -20.08
N ILE A 215 -3.55 -2.88 -21.23
CA ILE A 215 -4.76 -2.53 -22.00
C ILE A 215 -5.31 -3.77 -22.71
#